data_AF-A0A2A5IYH7-F1
#
_entry.id   AF-A0A2A5IYH7-F1
#
_cell.length_a   1.000
_cell.length_b   1.000
_cell.length_c   1.000
_cell.angle_alpha   90.00
_cell.angle_beta   90.00
_cell.angle_gamma   90.00
#
_symmetry.space_group_name_H-M   'P 1'
#
loop_
_entity.id
_entity.type
_entity.pdbx_description
1 polymer ?
#
loop_
_entity_poly.entity_id
_entity_poly.type
_entity_poly.pdbx_seq_one_letter_code
_entity_poly.pdbx_strand_id
1 'polypeptide(L)'
;MIKKIAALTLAAGLLMPSAVSASEPLQTRKQEPTASAQLTSVAYTTVSIVGKRVKFEVKGLENPFNTNYYNRIAWTSNDEEPSVFNNNILSVIVAKKTGQSYQVNSYETLALVKDKIESGEKVYGWALALNGVWYPTMPATLYY
;
A
#
# COMPACT_ATOMS: atom_id res chain seq x y z
N MET A 1 -31.17 -66.74 40.65
CA MET A 1 -32.58 -66.36 40.42
C MET A 1 -32.66 -65.52 39.16
N ILE A 2 -33.50 -65.94 38.21
CA ILE A 2 -33.71 -65.35 36.89
C ILE A 2 -34.81 -64.29 36.97
N LYS A 3 -34.64 -63.13 36.33
CA LYS A 3 -35.75 -62.36 35.77
C LYS A 3 -35.45 -61.93 34.34
N LYS A 4 -36.44 -62.20 33.49
CA LYS A 4 -36.48 -62.12 32.02
C LYS A 4 -36.75 -60.68 31.52
N ILE A 5 -36.04 -60.25 30.48
CA ILE A 5 -36.46 -59.97 29.07
C ILE A 5 -37.33 -58.70 28.85
N ALA A 6 -36.83 -57.80 28.00
CA ALA A 6 -37.49 -57.15 26.84
C ALA A 6 -36.63 -55.95 26.39
N ALA A 7 -36.47 -55.56 25.13
CA ALA A 7 -36.81 -56.12 23.82
C ALA A 7 -35.94 -55.40 22.78
N LEU A 8 -35.84 -56.01 21.59
CA LEU A 8 -35.13 -55.55 20.42
C LEU A 8 -35.51 -54.13 19.95
N THR A 9 -34.52 -53.42 19.39
CA THR A 9 -34.68 -52.80 18.07
C THR A 9 -33.32 -52.73 17.37
N LEU A 10 -33.29 -53.33 16.18
CA LEU A 10 -32.16 -53.53 15.31
C LEU A 10 -32.18 -52.36 14.29
N ALA A 11 -31.24 -51.42 14.39
CA ALA A 11 -30.96 -50.51 13.29
C ALA A 11 -29.63 -50.93 12.67
N ALA A 12 -29.72 -51.67 11.57
CA ALA A 12 -28.60 -52.00 10.73
C ALA A 12 -28.11 -50.74 10.01
N GLY A 13 -26.87 -50.36 10.27
CA GLY A 13 -26.10 -49.41 9.46
C GLY A 13 -24.71 -49.97 9.26
N LEU A 14 -24.43 -50.42 8.04
CA LEU A 14 -23.24 -51.14 7.61
C LEU A 14 -21.93 -50.33 7.77
N LEU A 15 -20.94 -50.97 8.43
CA LEU A 15 -19.52 -51.13 8.10
C LEU A 15 -18.69 -49.93 7.52
N MET A 16 -17.89 -49.28 8.37
CA MET A 16 -16.38 -49.22 8.45
C MET A 16 -15.50 -49.31 7.17
N PRO A 17 -14.19 -48.91 7.15
CA PRO A 17 -13.37 -48.04 8.04
C PRO A 17 -12.31 -47.12 7.33
N SER A 18 -11.50 -46.45 8.17
CA SER A 18 -10.09 -45.99 8.01
C SER A 18 -9.75 -44.72 7.20
N ALA A 19 -9.32 -43.67 7.90
CA ALA A 19 -7.91 -43.40 8.17
C ALA A 19 -7.75 -42.30 9.25
N VAL A 20 -6.86 -42.54 10.21
CA VAL A 20 -6.39 -41.53 11.18
C VAL A 20 -5.22 -40.79 10.54
N SER A 21 -5.22 -39.46 10.59
CA SER A 21 -3.99 -38.68 10.80
C SER A 21 -4.31 -37.31 11.38
N ALA A 22 -3.48 -36.96 12.35
CA ALA A 22 -3.55 -35.82 13.25
C ALA A 22 -3.09 -34.50 12.59
N SER A 23 -3.18 -33.40 13.38
CA SER A 23 -2.58 -32.06 13.19
C SER A 23 -3.38 -31.16 12.23
N GLU A 24 -3.71 -29.89 12.44
CA GLU A 24 -3.39 -28.83 13.41
C GLU A 24 -4.37 -27.65 13.12
N PRO A 25 -4.44 -26.59 13.94
CA PRO A 25 -5.56 -25.64 13.97
C PRO A 25 -5.44 -24.47 12.96
N LEU A 26 -6.59 -23.82 12.71
CA LEU A 26 -6.76 -22.48 12.12
C LEU A 26 -6.20 -22.27 10.69
N GLN A 27 -7.07 -22.35 9.69
CA GLN A 27 -6.95 -21.50 8.51
C GLN A 27 -8.09 -20.49 8.51
N THR A 28 -7.79 -19.34 9.12
CA THR A 28 -8.41 -18.06 8.77
C THR A 28 -8.31 -17.94 7.25
N ARG A 29 -9.42 -18.23 6.56
CA ARG A 29 -9.56 -17.94 5.14
C ARG A 29 -9.29 -16.44 5.00
N LYS A 30 -8.11 -16.08 4.49
CA LYS A 30 -7.86 -14.72 4.00
C LYS A 30 -9.00 -14.44 3.03
N GLN A 31 -9.94 -13.61 3.45
CA GLN A 31 -10.85 -12.95 2.54
C GLN A 31 -9.95 -12.28 1.50
N GLU A 32 -10.01 -12.78 0.26
CA GLU A 32 -9.49 -12.03 -0.87
C GLU A 32 -10.09 -10.63 -0.82
N PRO A 33 -9.28 -9.57 -1.00
CA PRO A 33 -9.80 -8.22 -1.07
C PRO A 33 -10.91 -8.19 -2.11
N THR A 34 -12.14 -7.97 -1.66
CA THR A 34 -13.28 -7.74 -2.54
C THR A 34 -12.93 -6.54 -3.40
N ALA A 35 -12.99 -6.73 -4.73
CA ALA A 35 -12.86 -5.76 -5.81
C ALA A 35 -12.28 -4.40 -5.40
N SER A 36 -11.07 -4.09 -5.90
CA SER A 36 -10.40 -2.81 -5.69
C SER A 36 -11.40 -1.65 -5.73
N ALA A 37 -11.80 -1.17 -4.56
CA ALA A 37 -12.26 0.20 -4.43
C ALA A 37 -11.00 1.00 -4.76
N GLN A 38 -10.85 1.29 -6.05
CA GLN A 38 -9.80 2.15 -6.57
C GLN A 38 -10.12 3.50 -5.94
N LEU A 39 -9.52 3.74 -4.77
CA LEU A 39 -9.54 5.04 -4.12
C LEU A 39 -8.90 5.96 -5.15
N THR A 40 -9.73 6.64 -5.93
CA THR A 40 -9.27 7.65 -6.88
C THR A 40 -8.65 8.75 -6.05
N SER A 41 -7.34 8.62 -5.83
CA SER A 41 -6.54 9.61 -5.16
C SER A 41 -6.68 10.90 -5.95
N VAL A 42 -7.30 11.91 -5.35
CA VAL A 42 -7.31 13.28 -5.89
C VAL A 42 -5.95 13.94 -5.72
N ALA A 43 -4.99 13.25 -5.09
CA ALA A 43 -3.64 13.76 -4.92
C ALA A 43 -2.84 13.67 -6.22
N TYR A 44 -2.16 14.76 -6.54
CA TYR A 44 -1.35 14.87 -7.75
C TYR A 44 0.00 15.50 -7.44
N THR A 45 1.02 15.00 -8.13
CA THR A 45 2.36 15.54 -8.11
C THR A 45 2.46 16.72 -9.07
N THR A 46 3.26 17.71 -8.71
CA THR A 46 3.82 18.69 -9.62
C THR A 46 5.33 18.75 -9.42
N VAL A 47 6.06 19.01 -10.50
CA VAL A 47 7.51 19.11 -10.47
C VAL A 47 7.95 20.30 -11.31
N SER A 48 8.89 21.10 -10.81
CA SER A 48 9.41 22.26 -11.52
C SER A 48 10.84 22.59 -11.12
N ILE A 49 11.57 23.29 -12.00
CA ILE A 49 12.91 23.80 -11.68
C ILE A 49 12.78 25.16 -11.02
N VAL A 50 13.53 25.35 -9.92
CA VAL A 50 13.70 26.63 -9.25
C VAL A 50 15.21 26.89 -9.11
N GLY A 51 15.77 27.65 -10.03
CA GLY A 51 17.22 27.90 -10.09
C GLY A 51 18.01 26.61 -10.34
N LYS A 52 18.89 26.23 -9.40
CA LYS A 52 19.67 24.98 -9.46
C LYS A 52 19.01 23.81 -8.74
N ARG A 53 17.72 23.93 -8.41
CA ARG A 53 16.98 22.94 -7.62
C ARG A 53 15.74 22.45 -8.37
N VAL A 54 15.32 21.23 -8.08
CA VAL A 54 14.03 20.70 -8.49
C VAL A 54 13.09 20.78 -7.29
N LYS A 55 11.97 21.46 -7.47
CA LYS A 55 10.86 21.49 -6.51
C LYS A 55 9.92 20.33 -6.85
N PHE A 56 9.73 19.44 -5.89
CA PHE A 56 8.71 18.42 -5.92
C PHE A 56 7.56 18.85 -5.03
N GLU A 57 6.32 18.71 -5.47
CA GLU A 57 5.15 19.07 -4.68
C GLU A 57 4.04 18.04 -4.90
N VAL A 58 3.31 17.70 -3.83
CA VAL A 58 2.07 16.94 -3.90
C VAL A 58 0.97 17.83 -3.36
N LYS A 59 -0.15 17.90 -4.08
CA LYS A 59 -1.39 18.61 -3.69
C LYS A 59 -2.55 17.62 -3.63
N GLY A 60 -3.71 18.05 -3.13
CA GLY A 60 -4.91 17.20 -3.08
C GLY A 60 -4.85 16.15 -1.98
N LEU A 61 -4.08 16.43 -0.94
CA LEU A 61 -3.93 15.58 0.24
C LEU A 61 -5.15 15.77 1.19
N GLU A 62 -6.39 15.52 0.75
CA GLU A 62 -7.60 15.84 1.56
C GLU A 62 -8.35 14.59 2.05
N ASN A 63 -8.55 13.58 1.19
CA ASN A 63 -9.24 12.31 1.54
C ASN A 63 -8.99 11.23 0.45
N PRO A 64 -8.62 9.98 0.79
CA PRO A 64 -8.11 9.51 2.10
C PRO A 64 -6.79 10.19 2.50
N PHE A 65 -6.30 11.12 1.66
CA PHE A 65 -4.94 11.59 1.63
C PHE A 65 -4.54 12.76 2.55
N ASN A 66 -5.10 12.98 3.75
CA ASN A 66 -4.65 14.13 4.59
C ASN A 66 -3.34 13.93 5.36
N THR A 67 -2.56 15.00 5.58
CA THR A 67 -1.26 14.96 6.27
C THR A 67 -1.30 14.42 7.71
N ASN A 68 -2.48 14.27 8.31
CA ASN A 68 -2.64 13.57 9.59
C ASN A 68 -2.62 12.04 9.44
N TYR A 69 -2.87 11.53 8.24
CA TYR A 69 -2.85 10.12 7.88
C TYR A 69 -1.56 9.65 7.19
N TYR A 70 -0.62 10.56 6.84
CA TYR A 70 0.66 10.19 6.20
C TYR A 70 1.86 10.45 7.09
N ASN A 71 2.78 9.50 7.09
CA ASN A 71 4.08 9.62 7.73
C ASN A 71 5.08 10.34 6.82
N ARG A 72 5.10 9.99 5.53
CA ARG A 72 6.12 10.44 4.58
C ARG A 72 5.51 10.61 3.20
N ILE A 73 6.03 11.58 2.47
CA ILE A 73 5.82 11.72 1.03
C ILE A 73 7.17 11.48 0.34
N ALA A 74 7.14 10.78 -0.79
CA ALA A 74 8.32 10.49 -1.58
C ALA A 74 8.02 10.67 -3.07
N TRP A 75 9.07 10.93 -3.85
CA TRP A 75 9.00 10.97 -5.31
C TRP A 75 10.00 9.99 -5.88
N THR A 76 9.61 9.28 -6.94
CA THR A 76 10.43 8.25 -7.59
C THR A 76 10.61 8.54 -9.08
N SER A 77 11.69 8.01 -9.66
CA SER A 77 11.99 8.08 -11.09
C SER A 77 11.24 7.05 -11.94
N ASN A 78 10.59 6.06 -11.31
CA ASN A 78 9.76 5.05 -11.95
C ASN A 78 8.43 4.87 -11.19
N ASP A 79 7.53 4.07 -11.75
CA ASP A 79 6.20 3.78 -11.21
C ASP A 79 6.19 2.74 -10.08
N GLU A 80 7.36 2.37 -9.56
CA GLU A 80 7.50 1.49 -8.40
C GLU A 80 7.48 2.26 -7.09
N GLU A 81 7.13 1.55 -6.00
CA GLU A 81 7.16 2.12 -4.65
C GLU A 81 8.56 2.64 -4.27
N PRO A 82 8.65 3.65 -3.39
CA PRO A 82 9.93 4.20 -2.93
C PRO A 82 10.81 3.14 -2.27
N SER A 83 11.97 2.85 -2.86
CA SER A 83 12.91 1.83 -2.38
C SER A 83 14.36 2.31 -2.45
N VAL A 84 15.06 2.20 -1.33
CA VAL A 84 16.52 2.43 -1.27
C VAL A 84 17.27 1.34 -2.05
N PHE A 85 16.76 0.10 -2.05
CA PHE A 85 17.38 -1.02 -2.75
C PHE A 85 17.30 -0.86 -4.27
N ASN A 86 16.19 -0.33 -4.80
CA ASN A 86 16.01 -0.10 -6.24
C ASN A 86 16.57 1.26 -6.69
N ASN A 87 17.12 2.06 -5.76
CA ASN A 87 17.67 3.40 -6.00
C ASN A 87 16.72 4.37 -6.74
N ASN A 88 15.40 4.13 -6.71
CA ASN A 88 14.42 4.89 -7.48
C ASN A 88 13.98 6.22 -6.82
N ILE A 89 14.37 6.44 -5.56
CA ILE A 89 13.96 7.62 -4.79
C ILE A 89 14.66 8.88 -5.30
N LEU A 90 13.88 9.89 -5.70
CA LEU A 90 14.33 11.23 -6.07
C LEU A 90 14.35 12.18 -4.86
N SER A 91 13.29 12.18 -4.04
CA SER A 91 13.21 13.00 -2.83
C SER A 91 12.25 12.38 -1.81
N VAL A 92 12.45 12.69 -0.52
CA VAL A 92 11.57 12.25 0.58
C VAL A 92 11.39 13.39 1.57
N ILE A 93 10.18 13.56 2.07
CA ILE A 93 9.87 14.51 3.14
C ILE A 93 8.90 13.91 4.16
N VAL A 94 9.08 14.28 5.44
CA VAL A 94 8.11 13.98 6.49
C VAL A 94 6.90 14.90 6.30
N ALA A 95 5.71 14.32 6.18
CA ALA A 95 4.49 15.11 6.06
C ALA A 95 4.25 15.88 7.37
N LYS A 96 4.23 17.22 7.31
CA LYS A 96 3.92 18.04 8.49
C LYS A 96 2.43 17.88 8.82
N LYS A 97 2.12 17.42 10.03
CA LYS A 97 0.77 17.26 10.60
C LYS A 97 0.09 18.60 10.94
N THR A 98 0.41 19.66 10.20
CA THR A 98 -0.22 20.96 10.38
C THR A 98 -1.53 20.91 9.61
N GLY A 99 -2.65 20.84 10.32
CA GLY A 99 -4.02 20.62 9.80
C GLY A 99 -4.58 21.69 8.86
N GLN A 100 -3.73 22.37 8.09
CA GLN A 100 -4.08 23.42 7.13
C GLN A 100 -3.33 23.33 5.79
N SER A 101 -2.43 22.36 5.62
CA SER A 101 -1.62 22.29 4.39
C SER A 101 -1.98 21.05 3.58
N TYR A 102 -2.92 21.20 2.65
CA TYR A 102 -3.32 20.24 1.62
C TYR A 102 -2.25 20.00 0.54
N GLN A 103 -1.01 20.39 0.85
CA GLN A 103 0.15 20.29 -0.01
C GLN A 103 1.42 20.09 0.80
N VAL A 104 2.36 19.34 0.26
CA VAL A 104 3.74 19.26 0.76
C VAL A 104 4.70 19.45 -0.40
N ASN A 105 5.86 20.04 -0.13
CA ASN A 105 6.92 20.12 -1.12
C ASN A 105 8.29 19.81 -0.53
N SER A 106 9.18 19.38 -1.41
CA SER A 106 10.58 19.14 -1.14
C SER A 106 11.43 19.76 -2.25
N TYR A 107 12.70 19.99 -1.96
CA TYR A 107 13.64 20.56 -2.92
C TYR A 107 14.93 19.77 -2.95
N GLU A 108 15.30 19.27 -4.12
CA GLU A 108 16.58 18.59 -4.36
C GLU A 108 17.46 19.39 -5.30
N THR A 109 18.75 19.09 -5.29
CA THR A 109 19.70 19.65 -6.26
C THR A 109 19.42 19.06 -7.64
N LEU A 110 19.35 19.90 -8.67
CA LEU A 110 19.07 19.46 -10.04
C LEU A 110 20.07 18.41 -10.52
N ALA A 111 21.36 18.57 -10.22
CA ALA A 111 22.39 17.59 -10.58
C ALA A 111 22.08 16.17 -10.07
N LEU A 112 21.67 16.03 -8.80
CA LEU A 112 21.33 14.73 -8.21
C LEU A 112 20.08 14.10 -8.82
N VAL A 113 19.13 14.94 -9.27
CA VAL A 113 17.93 14.45 -9.96
C VAL A 113 18.29 13.97 -11.36
N LYS A 114 19.14 14.70 -12.10
CA LYS A 114 19.60 14.31 -13.44
C LYS A 114 20.35 12.98 -13.47
N ASP A 115 20.94 12.57 -12.36
CA ASP A 115 21.59 11.26 -12.24
C ASP A 115 20.61 10.08 -12.26
N LYS A 116 19.29 10.33 -12.11
CA LYS A 116 18.26 9.30 -11.91
C LYS A 116 17.08 9.34 -12.88
N ILE A 117 16.88 10.46 -13.56
CA ILE A 117 15.75 10.68 -14.48
C ILE A 117 16.17 11.66 -15.58
N GLU A 118 15.70 11.47 -16.80
CA GLU A 118 15.95 12.34 -17.96
C GLU A 118 14.87 13.43 -18.13
N SER A 119 15.18 14.44 -18.96
CA SER A 119 14.24 15.50 -19.31
C SER A 119 13.11 14.92 -20.18
N GLY A 120 11.86 15.18 -19.81
CA GLY A 120 10.67 14.62 -20.46
C GLY A 120 10.15 13.33 -19.82
N GLU A 121 10.83 12.78 -18.82
CA GLU A 121 10.37 11.60 -18.10
C GLU A 121 9.39 11.92 -16.95
N LYS A 122 8.68 10.90 -16.48
CA LYS A 122 7.68 10.99 -15.43
C LYS A 122 8.31 10.85 -14.05
N VAL A 123 7.90 11.74 -13.15
CA VAL A 123 8.10 11.67 -11.71
C VAL A 123 6.82 11.17 -11.06
N TYR A 124 6.94 10.16 -10.22
CA TYR A 124 5.81 9.53 -9.53
C TYR A 124 5.86 9.90 -8.05
N GLY A 125 4.80 10.54 -7.54
CA GLY A 125 4.69 10.85 -6.11
C GLY A 125 3.94 9.78 -5.34
N TRP A 126 4.36 9.56 -4.11
CA TRP A 126 3.85 8.53 -3.22
C TRP A 126 3.60 9.07 -1.82
N ALA A 127 2.52 8.60 -1.18
CA ALA A 127 2.17 8.96 0.18
C ALA A 127 2.13 7.72 1.08
N LEU A 128 3.01 7.66 2.08
CA LEU A 128 3.08 6.55 3.05
C LEU A 128 2.09 6.80 4.18
N ALA A 129 1.01 6.03 4.21
CA ALA A 129 0.00 6.15 5.24
C ALA A 129 0.51 5.61 6.60
N LEU A 130 -0.19 5.96 7.68
CA LEU A 130 0.12 5.47 9.04
C LEU A 130 0.08 3.94 9.17
N ASN A 131 -0.71 3.27 8.31
CA ASN A 131 -0.78 1.81 8.25
C ASN A 131 0.42 1.15 7.54
N GLY A 132 1.40 1.94 7.06
CA GLY A 132 2.59 1.45 6.39
C GLY A 132 2.44 1.19 4.89
N VAL A 133 1.30 1.53 4.29
CA VAL A 133 1.04 1.33 2.85
C VAL A 133 1.37 2.60 2.06
N TRP A 134 2.08 2.45 0.95
CA TRP A 134 2.30 3.51 -0.03
C TRP A 134 1.10 3.63 -0.97
N TYR A 135 0.67 4.86 -1.20
CA TYR A 135 -0.38 5.16 -2.17
C TYR A 135 0.15 6.10 -3.25
N PRO A 136 -0.09 5.80 -4.54
CA PRO A 136 0.36 6.63 -5.63
C PRO A 136 -0.47 7.92 -5.74
N THR A 137 0.17 8.94 -6.26
CA THR A 137 -0.45 10.20 -6.72
C THR A 137 -0.41 10.24 -8.24
N MET A 138 -1.16 11.15 -8.87
CA MET A 138 -0.98 11.39 -10.30
C MET A 138 0.45 11.85 -10.60
N PRO A 139 1.14 11.26 -11.58
CA PRO A 139 2.52 11.61 -11.91
C PRO A 139 2.60 12.96 -12.61
N ALA A 140 3.81 13.53 -12.66
CA ALA A 140 4.12 14.74 -13.40
C ALA A 140 5.33 14.52 -14.31
N THR A 141 5.40 15.23 -15.43
CA THR A 141 6.59 15.21 -16.29
C THR A 141 7.56 16.30 -15.87
N LEU A 142 8.85 15.95 -15.76
CA LEU A 142 9.92 16.90 -15.46
C LEU A 142 10.63 17.32 -16.77
N TYR A 143 10.64 18.61 -17.07
CA TYR A 143 11.44 19.19 -18.16
C TYR A 143 12.52 20.11 -17.60
N TYR A 144 13.73 19.99 -18.14
CA TYR A 144 14.91 20.83 -17.84
C TYR A 144 15.95 20.84 -18.97
#